data_AF-A0A9W6GVK0-F1
#
_entry.id   AF-A0A9W6GVK0-F1
#
_cell.length_a   1.000
_cell.length_b   1.000
_cell.length_c   1.000
_cell.angle_alpha   90.00
_cell.angle_beta   90.00
_cell.angle_gamma   90.00
#
_symmetry.space_group_name_H-M   'P 1'
#
loop_
_entity.id
_entity.type
_entity.pdbx_description
1 polymer ?
#
loop_
_entity_poly.entity_id
_entity_poly.type
_entity_poly.pdbx_seq_one_letter_code
_entity_poly.pdbx_strand_id
1 'polypeptide(L)'
;MDLAVRRAHWISSNRLKTHPYFLATDIAACASLALGFFFTKQFPQLPFVAFVGEFFAMTALYKAFLLLKERVFGIRSRSYLQDTVIFLLPAFSLLNLILGYPFANAFDLVGVMFPLYVAIVRIGCFFGGCCYGLPSPQGVLYPHAIFSKAHAGCRSYQPGPDPGVRVFPVQLVESFGNVLLFGGIAFWAFNQVEPSGLALLFYLLGYSVLRFLLDFFRRTSARPRIGYFSEAQVFCVAVALASLALLIWQIRA
;
A
#
# COMPACT_ATOMS: atom_id res chain seq x y z
N MET A 1 -10.29 19.04 11.23
CA MET A 1 -9.17 18.13 10.90
C MET A 1 -7.90 18.45 11.69
N ASP A 2 -7.49 19.72 11.77
CA ASP A 2 -6.28 20.14 12.50
C ASP A 2 -6.24 19.67 13.98
N LEU A 3 -7.37 19.75 14.70
CA LEU A 3 -7.52 19.23 16.07
C LEU A 3 -7.34 17.71 16.16
N ALA A 4 -7.83 16.97 15.17
CA ALA A 4 -7.69 15.51 15.12
C ALA A 4 -6.21 15.13 14.92
N VAL A 5 -5.50 15.80 14.02
CA VAL A 5 -4.06 15.60 13.79
C VAL A 5 -3.24 15.96 15.02
N ARG A 6 -3.55 17.09 15.70
CA ARG A 6 -2.88 17.49 16.96
C ARG A 6 -3.05 16.45 18.08
N ARG A 7 -4.25 15.88 18.23
CA ARG A 7 -4.54 14.89 19.29
C ARG A 7 -4.02 13.48 18.95
N ALA A 8 -4.02 13.10 17.67
CA ALA A 8 -3.68 11.75 17.24
C ALA A 8 -2.17 11.51 17.06
N HIS A 9 -1.33 12.56 17.12
CA HIS A 9 0.11 12.43 16.91
C HIS A 9 0.79 11.50 17.94
N TRP A 10 0.23 11.42 19.15
CA TRP A 10 0.63 10.44 20.16
C TRP A 10 -0.61 9.82 20.78
N ILE A 11 -0.87 8.57 20.45
CA ILE A 11 -1.89 7.77 21.16
C ILE A 11 -1.21 7.29 22.45
N SER A 12 -1.42 8.00 23.56
CA SER A 12 -0.98 7.55 24.88
C SER A 12 -2.08 6.72 25.52
N SER A 13 -1.91 5.40 25.54
CA SER A 13 -2.54 4.56 26.56
C SER A 13 -1.56 4.45 27.73
N ASN A 14 -2.05 4.34 28.97
CA ASN A 14 -1.39 4.60 30.26
C ASN A 14 0.08 4.11 30.48
N ARG A 15 0.70 3.35 29.58
CA ARG A 15 2.13 2.96 29.62
C ARG A 15 2.87 2.93 28.26
N LEU A 16 2.23 3.20 27.12
CA LEU A 16 2.86 3.09 25.78
C LEU A 16 2.53 4.32 24.91
N LYS A 17 3.59 4.96 24.40
CA LYS A 17 3.50 5.99 23.34
C LYS A 17 3.73 5.32 21.99
N THR A 18 2.66 5.11 21.23
CA THR A 18 2.76 4.50 19.89
C THR A 18 2.49 5.53 18.81
N HIS A 19 3.40 5.62 17.84
CA HIS A 19 3.24 6.50 16.69
C HIS A 19 2.07 6.00 15.81
N PRO A 20 1.16 6.87 15.35
CA PRO A 20 -0.07 6.46 14.64
C PRO A 20 0.20 5.65 13.37
N TYR A 21 1.30 5.94 12.66
CA TYR A 21 1.71 5.15 11.50
C TYR A 21 2.02 3.68 11.84
N PHE A 22 2.69 3.41 12.97
CA PHE A 22 3.02 2.04 13.37
C PHE A 22 1.77 1.29 13.80
N LEU A 23 0.88 1.95 14.56
CA LEU A 23 -0.40 1.37 14.93
C LEU A 23 -1.24 1.03 13.69
N ALA A 24 -1.34 1.94 12.72
CA ALA A 24 -2.06 1.68 11.47
C ALA A 24 -1.46 0.52 10.68
N THR A 25 -0.13 0.40 10.67
CA THR A 25 0.56 -0.74 10.02
C THR A 25 0.24 -2.07 10.72
N ASP A 26 0.20 -2.07 12.05
CA ASP A 26 -0.12 -3.26 12.85
C ASP A 26 -1.60 -3.66 12.67
N ILE A 27 -2.52 -2.69 12.67
CA ILE A 27 -3.94 -2.91 12.35
C ILE A 27 -4.09 -3.46 10.94
N ALA A 28 -3.39 -2.88 9.96
CA ALA A 28 -3.42 -3.34 8.57
C ALA A 28 -2.94 -4.78 8.45
N ALA A 29 -1.86 -5.16 9.14
CA ALA A 29 -1.35 -6.53 9.16
C ALA A 29 -2.36 -7.50 9.78
N CYS A 30 -2.96 -7.16 10.92
CA CYS A 30 -4.01 -7.97 11.54
C CYS A 30 -5.24 -8.13 10.62
N ALA A 31 -5.68 -7.05 9.97
CA ALA A 31 -6.79 -7.07 9.02
C ALA A 31 -6.49 -7.95 7.80
N SER A 32 -5.25 -7.87 7.27
CA SER A 32 -4.78 -8.74 6.19
C SER A 32 -4.78 -10.22 6.58
N LEU A 33 -4.34 -10.55 7.79
CA LEU A 33 -4.36 -11.93 8.29
C LEU A 33 -5.79 -12.45 8.49
N ALA A 34 -6.68 -11.63 9.05
CA ALA A 34 -8.09 -11.98 9.22
C ALA A 34 -8.77 -12.20 7.86
N LEU A 35 -8.53 -11.31 6.89
CA LEU A 35 -9.04 -11.47 5.53
C LEU A 35 -8.52 -12.75 4.88
N GLY A 36 -7.23 -13.05 5.02
CA GLY A 36 -6.64 -14.29 4.51
C GLY A 36 -7.24 -15.54 5.15
N PHE A 37 -7.60 -15.49 6.44
CA PHE A 37 -8.33 -16.58 7.09
C PHE A 37 -9.69 -16.84 6.41
N PHE A 38 -10.48 -15.80 6.15
CA PHE A 38 -11.77 -15.97 5.47
C PHE A 38 -11.61 -16.42 4.02
N PHE A 39 -10.64 -15.87 3.30
CA PHE A 39 -10.37 -16.23 1.90
C PHE A 39 -9.93 -17.69 1.77
N THR A 40 -8.96 -18.13 2.57
CA THR A 40 -8.46 -19.52 2.54
C THR A 40 -9.49 -20.55 3.03
N LYS A 41 -10.47 -20.12 3.85
CA LYS A 41 -11.60 -20.96 4.21
C LYS A 41 -12.55 -21.22 3.03
N GLN A 42 -12.74 -20.23 2.16
CA GLN A 42 -13.55 -20.38 0.95
C GLN A 42 -12.79 -21.11 -0.16
N PHE A 43 -11.50 -20.82 -0.30
CA PHE A 43 -10.63 -21.34 -1.36
C PHE A 43 -9.46 -22.13 -0.74
N PRO A 44 -9.68 -23.41 -0.38
CA PRO A 44 -8.75 -24.20 0.41
C PRO A 44 -7.49 -24.65 -0.35
N GLN A 45 -7.34 -24.32 -1.63
CA GLN A 45 -6.15 -24.68 -2.41
C GLN A 45 -4.87 -23.97 -1.93
N LEU A 46 -5.01 -22.88 -1.16
CA LEU A 46 -3.93 -22.25 -0.40
C LEU A 46 -4.25 -22.36 1.10
N PRO A 47 -3.56 -23.21 1.88
CA PRO A 47 -3.88 -23.39 3.29
C PRO A 47 -3.50 -22.15 4.11
N PHE A 48 -4.31 -21.82 5.11
CA PHE A 48 -4.10 -20.63 5.96
C PHE A 48 -2.70 -20.58 6.60
N VAL A 49 -2.18 -21.72 7.06
CA VAL A 49 -0.83 -21.80 7.66
C VAL A 49 0.26 -21.42 6.65
N ALA A 50 0.11 -21.84 5.40
CA ALA A 50 1.04 -21.45 4.34
C ALA A 50 0.96 -19.95 4.08
N PHE A 51 -0.24 -19.40 3.94
CA PHE A 51 -0.43 -17.95 3.79
C PHE A 51 0.20 -17.14 4.93
N VAL A 52 0.04 -17.57 6.18
CA VAL A 52 0.68 -16.94 7.33
C VAL A 52 2.20 -16.98 7.20
N GLY A 53 2.76 -18.14 6.81
CA GLY A 53 4.18 -18.30 6.51
C GLY A 53 4.67 -17.34 5.42
N GLU A 54 3.95 -17.27 4.30
CA GLU A 54 4.24 -16.36 3.20
C GLU A 54 4.18 -14.89 3.63
N PHE A 55 3.17 -14.51 4.41
CA PHE A 55 3.01 -13.14 4.92
C PHE A 55 4.22 -12.69 5.74
N PHE A 56 4.70 -13.54 6.66
CA PHE A 56 5.88 -13.24 7.47
C PHE A 56 7.17 -13.31 6.65
N ALA A 57 7.31 -14.29 5.75
CA ALA A 57 8.44 -14.40 4.85
C ALA A 57 8.58 -13.16 3.96
N MET A 58 7.49 -12.71 3.34
CA MET A 58 7.45 -11.50 2.52
C MET A 58 7.75 -10.25 3.33
N THR A 59 7.25 -10.16 4.57
CA THR A 59 7.57 -9.04 5.47
C THR A 59 9.07 -8.99 5.81
N ALA A 60 9.71 -10.14 6.01
CA ALA A 60 11.14 -10.23 6.27
C ALA A 60 11.97 -9.92 5.00
N LEU A 61 11.62 -10.53 3.86
CA LEU A 61 12.25 -10.30 2.57
C LEU A 61 12.19 -8.84 2.15
N TYR A 62 11.05 -8.18 2.36
CA TYR A 62 10.91 -6.77 2.04
C TYR A 62 11.81 -5.86 2.89
N LYS A 63 11.99 -6.18 4.18
CA LYS A 63 12.95 -5.47 5.04
C LYS A 63 14.38 -5.65 4.54
N ALA A 64 14.76 -6.87 4.17
CA ALA A 64 16.07 -7.16 3.61
C ALA A 64 16.29 -6.39 2.28
N PHE A 65 15.28 -6.36 1.42
CA PHE A 65 15.29 -5.59 0.18
C PHE A 65 15.47 -4.09 0.43
N LEU A 66 14.75 -3.51 1.40
CA LEU A 66 14.90 -2.08 1.71
C LEU A 66 16.32 -1.74 2.18
N LEU A 67 16.93 -2.60 3.00
CA LEU A 67 18.33 -2.43 3.44
C LEU A 67 19.31 -2.55 2.26
N LEU A 68 19.07 -3.51 1.36
CA LEU A 68 19.88 -3.69 0.16
C LEU A 68 19.74 -2.51 -0.80
N LYS A 69 18.50 -2.04 -1.04
CA LYS A 69 18.18 -0.90 -1.89
C LYS A 69 18.85 0.38 -1.38
N GLU A 70 18.84 0.60 -0.07
CA GLU A 70 19.55 1.71 0.55
C GLU A 70 21.07 1.60 0.37
N ARG A 71 21.65 0.40 0.56
CA ARG A 71 23.09 0.17 0.43
C ARG A 71 23.59 0.29 -1.01
N VAL A 72 22.82 -0.19 -1.99
CA VAL A 72 23.25 -0.25 -3.40
C VAL A 72 22.95 1.06 -4.14
N PHE A 73 21.75 1.61 -3.96
CA PHE A 73 21.30 2.79 -4.73
C PHE A 73 21.31 4.09 -3.91
N GLY A 74 21.50 4.02 -2.59
CA GLY A 74 21.39 5.20 -1.71
C GLY A 74 19.95 5.73 -1.57
N ILE A 75 18.96 5.02 -2.11
CA ILE A 75 17.56 5.49 -2.16
C ILE A 75 16.79 4.94 -0.95
N ARG A 76 16.49 5.82 0.02
CA ARG A 76 15.61 5.52 1.16
C ARG A 76 14.11 5.68 0.85
N SER A 77 13.77 6.31 -0.27
CA SER A 77 12.36 6.57 -0.59
C SER A 77 11.63 5.27 -0.95
N ARG A 78 10.50 5.06 -0.27
CA ARG A 78 9.58 3.95 -0.56
C ARG A 78 8.62 4.38 -1.64
N SER A 79 8.34 3.50 -2.59
CA SER A 79 7.30 3.74 -3.59
C SER A 79 6.53 2.48 -3.79
N TYR A 80 5.41 2.44 -3.07
CA TYR A 80 4.54 1.28 -2.94
C TYR A 80 4.33 0.55 -4.28
N LEU A 81 3.84 1.22 -5.32
CA LEU A 81 3.55 0.56 -6.60
C LEU A 81 4.80 -0.05 -7.27
N GLN A 82 5.92 0.67 -7.25
CA GLN A 82 7.18 0.19 -7.85
C GLN A 82 7.76 -0.97 -7.05
N ASP A 83 7.85 -0.82 -5.73
CA ASP A 83 8.38 -1.85 -4.84
C ASP A 83 7.48 -3.11 -4.91
N THR A 84 6.16 -2.94 -5.07
CA THR A 84 5.21 -4.03 -5.29
C THR A 84 5.46 -4.77 -6.61
N VAL A 85 5.53 -4.06 -7.73
CA VAL A 85 5.63 -4.70 -9.06
C VAL A 85 7.02 -5.25 -9.33
N ILE A 86 8.08 -4.57 -8.90
CA ILE A 86 9.47 -4.94 -9.21
C ILE A 86 10.01 -6.01 -8.25
N PHE A 87 9.55 -6.02 -7.00
CA PHE A 87 10.11 -6.90 -5.98
C PHE A 87 9.06 -7.80 -5.32
N LEU A 88 8.00 -7.23 -4.72
CA LEU A 88 7.08 -8.04 -3.91
C LEU A 88 6.35 -9.09 -4.73
N LEU A 89 5.82 -8.73 -5.91
CA LEU A 89 5.10 -9.67 -6.76
C LEU A 89 6.02 -10.77 -7.30
N PRO A 90 7.19 -10.49 -7.89
CA PRO A 90 8.12 -11.54 -8.30
C PRO A 90 8.57 -12.46 -7.16
N ALA A 91 8.90 -11.90 -5.99
CA ALA A 91 9.30 -12.70 -4.83
C ALA A 91 8.15 -13.56 -4.31
N PHE A 92 6.93 -13.03 -4.28
CA PHE A 92 5.74 -13.78 -3.88
C PHE A 92 5.40 -14.90 -4.88
N SER A 93 5.50 -14.63 -6.19
CA SER A 93 5.33 -15.63 -7.24
C SER A 93 6.38 -16.72 -7.16
N LEU A 94 7.65 -16.37 -6.90
CA LEU A 94 8.72 -17.35 -6.72
C LEU A 94 8.46 -18.24 -5.49
N LEU A 95 7.98 -17.66 -4.39
CA LEU A 95 7.65 -18.42 -3.20
C LEU A 95 6.50 -19.41 -3.45
N ASN A 96 5.43 -18.96 -4.10
CA ASN A 96 4.31 -19.83 -4.49
C ASN A 96 4.74 -20.93 -5.47
N LEU A 97 5.65 -20.63 -6.40
CA LEU A 97 6.23 -21.61 -7.32
C LEU A 97 7.03 -22.69 -6.57
N ILE A 98 7.87 -22.30 -5.62
CA ILE A 98 8.69 -23.22 -4.80
C ILE A 98 7.80 -24.10 -3.91
N LEU A 99 6.72 -23.52 -3.36
CA LEU A 99 5.79 -24.21 -2.47
C LEU A 99 4.72 -25.02 -3.21
N GLY A 100 4.60 -24.86 -4.53
CA GLY A 100 3.64 -25.58 -5.37
C GLY A 100 2.19 -25.10 -5.22
N TYR A 101 1.97 -23.85 -4.82
CA TYR A 101 0.63 -23.29 -4.66
C TYR A 101 0.10 -22.64 -5.94
N PRO A 102 -1.22 -22.72 -6.21
CA PRO A 102 -1.79 -22.18 -7.45
C PRO A 102 -1.75 -20.65 -7.46
N PHE A 103 -1.21 -20.08 -8.54
CA PHE A 103 -1.10 -18.64 -8.72
C PHE A 103 -2.45 -17.91 -8.68
N ALA A 104 -3.54 -18.55 -9.14
CA ALA A 104 -4.86 -17.94 -9.14
C ALA A 104 -5.32 -17.57 -7.71
N ASN A 105 -5.21 -18.50 -6.77
CA ASN A 105 -5.51 -18.27 -5.35
C ASN A 105 -4.61 -17.19 -4.76
N ALA A 106 -3.31 -17.29 -5.03
CA ALA A 106 -2.31 -16.39 -4.47
C ALA A 106 -2.54 -14.95 -4.93
N PHE A 107 -2.78 -14.75 -6.23
CA PHE A 107 -3.04 -13.43 -6.81
C PHE A 107 -4.41 -12.89 -6.41
N ASP A 108 -5.45 -13.71 -6.32
CA ASP A 108 -6.75 -13.22 -5.86
C ASP A 108 -6.70 -12.78 -4.39
N LEU A 109 -6.04 -13.56 -3.53
CA LEU A 109 -5.84 -13.21 -2.13
C LEU A 109 -5.09 -11.88 -1.99
N VAL A 110 -3.97 -11.72 -2.70
CA VAL A 110 -3.16 -10.50 -2.67
C VAL A 110 -3.93 -9.31 -3.24
N GLY A 111 -4.70 -9.52 -4.32
CA GLY A 111 -5.53 -8.51 -4.95
C GLY A 111 -6.62 -7.94 -4.03
N VAL A 112 -7.19 -8.75 -3.16
CA VAL A 112 -8.14 -8.30 -2.13
C VAL A 112 -7.40 -7.70 -0.91
N MET A 113 -6.26 -8.27 -0.53
CA MET A 113 -5.52 -7.86 0.68
C MET A 113 -4.83 -6.51 0.53
N PHE A 114 -4.22 -6.23 -0.61
CA PHE A 114 -3.48 -4.99 -0.86
C PHE A 114 -4.30 -3.70 -0.72
N PRO A 115 -5.48 -3.55 -1.33
CA PRO A 115 -6.26 -2.31 -1.19
C PRO A 115 -6.69 -2.08 0.26
N LEU A 116 -7.05 -3.14 1.01
CA LEU A 116 -7.36 -3.02 2.44
C LEU A 116 -6.13 -2.54 3.25
N TYR A 117 -4.98 -3.16 3.01
CA TYR A 117 -3.73 -2.80 3.69
C TYR A 117 -3.35 -1.33 3.42
N VAL A 118 -3.39 -0.91 2.15
CA VAL A 118 -3.03 0.46 1.76
C VAL A 118 -4.04 1.47 2.32
N ALA A 119 -5.34 1.16 2.30
CA ALA A 119 -6.37 2.02 2.85
C ALA A 119 -6.07 2.40 4.31
N ILE A 120 -5.75 1.41 5.14
CA ILE A 120 -5.47 1.60 6.57
C ILE A 120 -4.13 2.33 6.77
N VAL A 121 -3.06 1.92 6.07
CA VAL A 121 -1.74 2.56 6.21
C VAL A 121 -1.78 4.03 5.79
N ARG A 122 -2.57 4.40 4.78
CA ARG A 122 -2.71 5.80 4.35
C ARG A 122 -3.39 6.69 5.40
N ILE A 123 -4.26 6.15 6.23
CA ILE A 123 -4.79 6.86 7.42
C ILE A 123 -3.65 7.08 8.42
N GLY A 124 -2.79 6.10 8.64
CA GLY A 124 -1.57 6.26 9.43
C GLY A 124 -0.63 7.34 8.88
N CYS A 125 -0.45 7.41 7.56
CA CYS A 125 0.33 8.47 6.89
C CYS A 125 -0.30 9.85 7.07
N PHE A 126 -1.63 9.95 7.04
CA PHE A 126 -2.35 11.19 7.29
C PHE A 126 -2.05 11.74 8.68
N PHE A 127 -2.07 10.90 9.73
CA PHE A 127 -1.75 11.32 11.09
C PHE A 127 -0.26 11.52 11.33
N GLY A 128 0.61 10.79 10.64
CA GLY A 128 2.07 10.94 10.74
C GLY A 128 2.67 12.11 9.95
N GLY A 129 1.87 12.82 9.13
CA GLY A 129 2.37 13.98 8.38
C GLY A 129 3.29 13.65 7.21
N CYS A 130 3.04 12.54 6.50
CA CYS A 130 3.76 12.23 5.25
C CYS A 130 2.83 12.11 4.04
N CYS A 131 3.39 12.27 2.84
CA CYS A 131 2.68 12.11 1.55
C CYS A 131 1.47 13.03 1.33
N TYR A 132 1.50 14.23 1.93
CA TYR A 132 0.45 15.24 1.76
C TYR A 132 0.49 15.90 0.37
N GLY A 133 -0.58 16.60 0.02
CA GLY A 133 -0.76 17.23 -1.29
C GLY A 133 -0.16 18.63 -1.43
N LEU A 134 -0.63 19.33 -2.47
CA LEU A 134 -0.33 20.74 -2.72
C LEU A 134 -0.88 21.65 -1.61
N PRO A 135 -0.31 22.85 -1.42
CA PRO A 135 -0.90 23.86 -0.56
C PRO A 135 -2.35 24.13 -0.95
N SER A 136 -3.24 24.12 0.03
CA SER A 136 -4.66 24.37 -0.18
C SER A 136 -5.24 25.12 1.01
N PRO A 137 -5.97 26.24 0.81
CA PRO A 137 -6.60 26.99 1.89
C PRO A 137 -7.56 26.15 2.73
N GLN A 138 -8.22 25.17 2.10
CA GLN A 138 -9.16 24.24 2.72
C GLN A 138 -8.49 22.95 3.23
N GLY A 139 -7.15 22.93 3.26
CA GLY A 139 -6.35 21.78 3.67
C GLY A 139 -6.13 21.68 5.18
N VAL A 140 -5.33 20.69 5.55
CA VAL A 140 -4.93 20.40 6.93
C VAL A 140 -3.62 21.09 7.25
N LEU A 141 -3.54 21.71 8.43
CA LEU A 141 -2.30 22.29 8.95
C LEU A 141 -1.62 21.27 9.87
N TYR A 142 -0.43 20.81 9.46
CA TYR A 142 0.40 19.93 10.27
C TYR A 142 1.22 20.75 11.28
N PRO A 143 1.14 20.47 12.59
CA PRO A 143 2.01 21.13 13.57
C PRO A 143 3.46 20.65 13.43
N HIS A 144 4.42 21.54 13.65
CA HIS A 144 5.87 21.27 13.58
C HIS A 144 6.30 20.01 14.35
N ALA A 145 5.66 19.72 15.50
CA ALA A 145 5.94 18.55 16.33
C ALA A 145 5.77 17.20 15.58
N ILE A 146 5.03 17.18 14.47
CA ILE A 146 4.79 15.99 13.65
C ILE A 146 5.99 15.59 12.81
N PHE A 147 6.85 16.54 12.47
CA PHE A 147 8.00 16.31 11.60
C PHE A 147 9.23 15.75 12.34
N SER A 148 9.03 15.16 13.52
CA SER A 148 10.06 14.41 14.23
C SER A 148 10.13 12.96 13.74
N LYS A 149 11.34 12.44 13.51
CA LYS A 149 11.54 11.03 13.18
C LYS A 149 11.05 10.16 14.35
N ALA A 150 10.31 9.11 14.04
CA ALA A 150 9.84 8.16 15.04
C ALA A 150 10.54 6.80 14.87
N HIS A 151 10.98 6.24 15.99
CA HIS A 151 11.63 4.93 16.07
C HIS A 151 10.88 4.05 17.08
N ALA A 152 10.62 2.78 16.71
CA ALA A 152 10.00 1.79 17.57
C ALA A 152 10.65 0.42 17.35
N GLY A 153 11.66 0.11 18.17
CA GLY A 153 12.52 -1.07 17.97
C GLY A 153 13.20 -1.02 16.59
N CYS A 154 13.03 -2.06 15.78
CA CYS A 154 13.57 -2.12 14.41
C CYS A 154 12.74 -1.33 13.37
N ARG A 155 11.71 -0.59 13.78
CA ARG A 155 10.86 0.21 12.88
C ARG A 155 11.28 1.67 12.89
N SER A 156 11.37 2.26 11.70
CA SER A 156 11.61 3.69 11.51
C SER A 156 10.51 4.31 10.64
N TYR A 157 10.10 5.52 11.03
CA TYR A 157 9.19 6.37 10.27
C TYR A 157 9.87 7.70 10.00
N GLN A 158 9.87 8.10 8.73
CA GLN A 158 10.39 9.39 8.29
C GLN A 158 9.23 10.25 7.81
N PRO A 159 8.96 11.39 8.46
CA PRO A 159 7.92 12.30 8.02
C PRO A 159 8.32 13.00 6.71
N GLY A 160 7.35 13.64 6.07
CA GLY A 160 7.62 14.51 4.92
C GLY A 160 8.41 15.76 5.33
N PRO A 161 8.81 16.62 4.38
CA PRO A 161 9.26 17.96 4.73
C PRO A 161 8.16 18.71 5.47
N ASP A 162 8.50 19.76 6.20
CA ASP A 162 7.49 20.61 6.81
C ASP A 162 6.82 21.48 5.72
N PRO A 163 5.49 21.44 5.54
CA PRO A 163 4.83 22.25 4.54
C PRO A 163 4.80 23.74 4.91
N GLY A 164 4.85 24.11 6.19
CA GLY A 164 4.67 25.47 6.70
C GLY A 164 3.29 26.10 6.44
N VAL A 165 2.42 25.42 5.71
CA VAL A 165 1.11 25.89 5.24
C VAL A 165 0.08 24.76 5.28
N ARG A 166 -1.20 25.11 5.12
CA ARG A 166 -2.29 24.13 4.94
C ARG A 166 -2.08 23.36 3.65
N VAL A 167 -2.21 22.04 3.70
CA VAL A 167 -2.00 21.13 2.56
C VAL A 167 -3.19 20.23 2.33
N PHE A 168 -3.47 19.93 1.07
CA PHE A 168 -4.58 19.05 0.71
C PHE A 168 -4.31 17.61 1.22
N PRO A 169 -5.25 16.97 1.94
CA PRO A 169 -5.04 15.66 2.55
C PRO A 169 -5.23 14.52 1.54
N VAL A 170 -4.35 14.46 0.52
CA VAL A 170 -4.36 13.42 -0.53
C VAL A 170 -4.36 12.00 0.04
N GLN A 171 -3.79 11.80 1.23
CA GLN A 171 -3.75 10.50 1.90
C GLN A 171 -5.14 9.96 2.23
N LEU A 172 -6.09 10.83 2.62
CA LEU A 172 -7.46 10.42 2.90
C LEU A 172 -8.21 10.08 1.61
N VAL A 173 -7.96 10.83 0.53
CA VAL A 173 -8.51 10.52 -0.79
C VAL A 173 -7.96 9.20 -1.32
N GLU A 174 -6.67 8.95 -1.15
CA GLU A 174 -6.05 7.66 -1.50
C GLU A 174 -6.62 6.52 -0.65
N SER A 175 -6.80 6.74 0.65
CA SER A 175 -7.42 5.76 1.55
C SER A 175 -8.84 5.41 1.11
N PHE A 176 -9.67 6.43 0.84
CA PHE A 176 -11.04 6.26 0.37
C PHE A 176 -11.10 5.50 -0.97
N GLY A 177 -10.27 5.88 -1.94
CA GLY A 177 -10.19 5.17 -3.22
C GLY A 177 -9.79 3.69 -3.04
N ASN A 178 -8.88 3.39 -2.11
CA ASN A 178 -8.51 2.02 -1.79
C ASN A 178 -9.62 1.25 -1.06
N VAL A 179 -10.44 1.89 -0.23
CA VAL A 179 -11.64 1.26 0.36
C VAL A 179 -12.64 0.89 -0.73
N LEU A 180 -12.87 1.76 -1.72
CA LEU A 180 -13.74 1.45 -2.85
C LEU A 180 -13.20 0.29 -3.69
N LEU A 181 -11.90 0.29 -3.99
CA LEU A 181 -11.24 -0.82 -4.69
C LEU A 181 -11.35 -2.12 -3.89
N PHE A 182 -11.09 -2.08 -2.58
CA PHE A 182 -11.26 -3.25 -1.70
C PHE A 182 -12.69 -3.76 -1.74
N GLY A 183 -13.69 -2.90 -1.55
CA GLY A 183 -15.10 -3.30 -1.55
C GLY A 183 -15.52 -3.96 -2.86
N GLY A 184 -15.17 -3.35 -4.00
CA GLY A 184 -15.50 -3.89 -5.32
C GLY A 184 -14.79 -5.21 -5.63
N ILE A 185 -13.48 -5.28 -5.37
CA ILE A 185 -12.67 -6.47 -5.66
C ILE A 185 -13.00 -7.60 -4.70
N ALA A 186 -13.17 -7.33 -3.40
CA ALA A 186 -13.60 -8.32 -2.41
C ALA A 186 -14.99 -8.87 -2.77
N PHE A 187 -15.96 -7.98 -3.04
CA PHE A 187 -17.30 -8.41 -3.44
C PHE A 187 -17.25 -9.32 -4.66
N TRP A 188 -16.49 -8.95 -5.69
CA TRP A 188 -16.35 -9.79 -6.88
C TRP A 188 -15.64 -11.11 -6.58
N ALA A 189 -14.50 -11.10 -5.88
CA ALA A 189 -13.69 -12.29 -5.62
C ALA A 189 -14.38 -13.32 -4.72
N PHE A 190 -15.09 -12.87 -3.68
CA PHE A 190 -15.83 -13.76 -2.78
C PHE A 190 -17.12 -14.33 -3.39
N ASN A 191 -17.60 -13.79 -4.52
CA ASN A 191 -18.73 -14.34 -5.27
C ASN A 191 -18.30 -15.34 -6.36
N GLN A 192 -17.00 -15.58 -6.54
CA GLN A 192 -16.51 -16.58 -7.48
C GLN A 192 -16.63 -18.00 -6.91
N VAL A 193 -16.88 -18.97 -7.80
CA VAL A 193 -16.88 -20.40 -7.45
C VAL A 193 -15.45 -20.89 -7.24
N GLU A 194 -14.53 -20.43 -8.07
CA GLU A 194 -13.09 -20.74 -7.99
C GLU A 194 -12.25 -19.47 -8.19
N PRO A 195 -11.04 -19.39 -7.62
CA PRO A 195 -10.14 -18.27 -7.83
C PRO A 195 -9.72 -18.20 -9.30
N SER A 196 -9.83 -17.02 -9.89
CA SER A 196 -9.49 -16.81 -11.30
C SER A 196 -8.13 -16.11 -11.48
N GLY A 197 -7.55 -15.59 -10.40
CA GLY A 197 -6.27 -14.85 -10.42
C GLY A 197 -6.36 -13.43 -10.96
N LEU A 198 -7.57 -12.92 -11.23
CA LEU A 198 -7.77 -11.60 -11.84
C LEU A 198 -7.85 -10.47 -10.80
N ALA A 199 -8.08 -10.78 -9.52
CA ALA A 199 -8.30 -9.74 -8.50
C ALA A 199 -7.07 -8.82 -8.35
N LEU A 200 -5.86 -9.39 -8.48
CA LEU A 200 -4.61 -8.61 -8.48
C LEU A 200 -4.55 -7.65 -9.67
N LEU A 201 -4.97 -8.08 -10.86
CA LEU A 201 -4.97 -7.24 -12.04
C LEU A 201 -5.99 -6.11 -11.94
N PHE A 202 -7.18 -6.38 -11.39
CA PHE A 202 -8.15 -5.33 -11.07
C PHE A 202 -7.59 -4.31 -10.09
N TYR A 203 -6.90 -4.77 -9.05
CA TYR A 203 -6.25 -3.88 -8.10
C TYR A 203 -5.15 -3.05 -8.76
N LEU A 204 -4.24 -3.67 -9.51
CA LEU A 204 -3.14 -2.97 -10.17
C LEU A 204 -3.66 -1.93 -11.16
N LEU A 205 -4.69 -2.25 -11.95
CA LEU A 205 -5.31 -1.32 -12.88
C LEU A 205 -5.98 -0.15 -12.14
N GLY A 206 -6.87 -0.45 -11.18
CA GLY A 206 -7.61 0.56 -10.43
C GLY A 206 -6.71 1.47 -9.59
N TYR A 207 -5.73 0.88 -8.88
CA TYR A 207 -4.78 1.63 -8.08
C TYR A 207 -3.84 2.47 -8.97
N SER A 208 -3.45 1.98 -10.15
CA SER A 208 -2.65 2.78 -11.09
C SER A 208 -3.39 4.02 -11.57
N VAL A 209 -4.68 3.90 -11.91
CA VAL A 209 -5.53 5.04 -12.28
C VAL A 209 -5.67 6.01 -11.11
N LEU A 210 -6.03 5.52 -9.92
CA LEU A 210 -6.13 6.33 -8.71
C LEU A 210 -4.82 7.06 -8.43
N ARG A 211 -3.69 6.34 -8.46
CA ARG A 211 -2.36 6.88 -8.16
C ARG A 211 -1.93 7.93 -9.18
N PHE A 212 -2.25 7.73 -10.46
CA PHE A 212 -1.98 8.68 -11.54
C PHE A 212 -2.73 10.00 -11.32
N LEU A 213 -4.04 9.93 -11.02
CA LEU A 213 -4.87 11.10 -10.74
C LEU A 213 -4.41 11.85 -9.48
N LEU A 214 -4.09 11.12 -8.40
CA LEU A 214 -3.65 11.72 -7.15
C LEU A 214 -2.24 12.34 -7.23
N ASP A 215 -1.42 11.94 -8.20
CA ASP A 215 -0.08 12.49 -8.35
C ASP A 215 -0.10 13.96 -8.78
N PHE A 216 -1.11 14.40 -9.54
CA PHE A 216 -1.30 15.82 -9.88
C PHE A 216 -1.50 16.69 -8.64
N PHE A 217 -2.07 16.13 -7.58
CA PHE A 217 -2.31 16.83 -6.32
C PHE A 217 -1.13 16.74 -5.34
N ARG A 218 0.00 16.11 -5.71
CA ARG A 218 1.17 15.96 -4.83
C ARG A 218 2.25 17.02 -5.12
N ARG A 219 2.65 17.73 -4.07
CA ARG A 219 3.71 18.77 -4.11
C ARG A 219 5.10 18.20 -4.40
N THR A 220 5.31 16.91 -4.11
CA THR A 220 6.64 16.31 -4.06
C THR A 220 6.60 14.85 -4.52
N SER A 221 6.44 14.60 -5.82
CA SER A 221 7.18 13.47 -6.38
C SER A 221 8.65 13.91 -6.35
N ALA A 222 9.44 13.45 -5.37
CA ALA A 222 10.89 13.68 -5.27
C ALA A 222 11.67 13.03 -6.44
N ARG A 223 11.01 12.86 -7.58
CA ARG A 223 11.41 12.06 -8.73
C ARG A 223 11.48 12.98 -9.94
N PRO A 224 12.45 12.77 -10.82
CA PRO A 224 12.59 13.56 -12.03
C PRO A 224 11.29 13.50 -12.85
N ARG A 225 10.88 14.65 -13.38
CA ARG A 225 9.78 14.71 -14.35
C ARG A 225 10.33 14.31 -15.71
N ILE A 226 9.63 13.43 -16.41
CA ILE A 226 9.93 13.06 -17.80
C ILE A 226 8.91 13.85 -18.65
N GLY A 227 9.28 15.07 -19.05
CA GLY A 227 8.37 16.00 -19.72
C GLY A 227 7.23 16.47 -18.81
N TYR A 228 5.98 16.32 -19.26
CA TYR A 228 4.77 16.72 -18.51
C TYR A 228 4.40 15.75 -17.38
N PHE A 229 4.89 14.51 -17.42
CA PHE A 229 4.52 13.47 -16.45
C PHE A 229 5.65 13.20 -15.44
N SER A 230 5.28 12.86 -14.21
CA SER A 230 6.25 12.36 -13.23
C SER A 230 6.68 10.93 -13.58
N GLU A 231 7.88 10.52 -13.15
CA GLU A 231 8.32 9.12 -13.25
C GLU A 231 7.27 8.14 -12.67
N ALA A 232 6.61 8.54 -11.57
CA ALA A 232 5.55 7.74 -10.96
C ALA A 232 4.31 7.62 -11.86
N GLN A 233 3.93 8.68 -12.57
CA GLN A 233 2.82 8.66 -13.52
C GLN A 233 3.12 7.77 -14.72
N VAL A 234 4.33 7.87 -15.30
CA VAL A 234 4.77 6.99 -16.39
C VAL A 234 4.72 5.53 -15.95
N PHE A 235 5.19 5.23 -14.73
CA PHE A 235 5.11 3.88 -14.17
C PHE A 235 3.66 3.42 -13.97
N CYS A 236 2.75 4.28 -13.50
CA CYS A 236 1.33 3.95 -13.37
C CYS A 236 0.71 3.61 -14.74
N VAL A 237 1.03 4.36 -15.79
CA VAL A 237 0.53 4.07 -17.15
C VAL A 237 1.04 2.73 -17.65
N ALA A 238 2.34 2.44 -17.47
CA ALA A 238 2.92 1.16 -17.87
C ALA A 238 2.25 -0.02 -17.15
N VAL A 239 2.05 0.09 -15.83
CA VAL A 239 1.36 -0.95 -15.04
C VAL A 239 -0.09 -1.10 -15.47
N ALA A 240 -0.82 0.00 -15.65
CA ALA A 240 -2.21 -0.03 -16.12
C ALA A 240 -2.36 -0.72 -17.48
N LEU A 241 -1.52 -0.39 -18.46
CA LEU A 241 -1.54 -1.01 -19.79
C LEU A 241 -1.19 -2.49 -19.73
N ALA A 242 -0.16 -2.87 -18.96
CA ALA A 242 0.22 -4.26 -18.78
C ALA A 242 -0.90 -5.07 -18.10
N SER A 243 -1.52 -4.54 -17.04
CA SER A 243 -2.64 -5.19 -16.37
C SER A 243 -3.85 -5.34 -17.29
N LEU A 244 -4.17 -4.31 -18.08
CA LEU A 244 -5.28 -4.37 -19.04
C LEU A 244 -5.03 -5.40 -20.16
N ALA A 245 -3.82 -5.45 -20.71
CA ALA A 245 -3.45 -6.42 -21.73
C ALA A 245 -3.56 -7.86 -21.21
N LEU A 246 -3.07 -8.12 -19.98
CA LEU A 246 -3.16 -9.42 -19.34
C LEU A 246 -4.62 -9.83 -19.04
N LEU A 247 -5.45 -8.88 -18.57
CA LEU A 247 -6.88 -9.12 -18.35
C LEU A 247 -7.58 -9.53 -19.66
N ILE A 248 -7.35 -8.79 -20.75
CA ILE A 248 -7.96 -9.09 -22.06
C ILE A 248 -7.49 -10.45 -22.56
N TRP A 249 -6.21 -10.77 -22.38
CA TRP A 249 -5.65 -12.06 -22.79
C TRP A 249 -6.28 -13.22 -22.00
N GLN A 250 -6.40 -13.11 -20.68
CA GLN A 250 -6.98 -14.16 -19.83
C GLN A 250 -8.49 -14.34 -20.02
N ILE A 251 -9.23 -13.28 -20.36
CA ILE A 251 -10.68 -13.38 -20.63
C ILE A 251 -10.95 -14.04 -22.00
N ARG A 252 -9.99 -13.94 -22.93
CA ARG A 252 -10.13 -14.50 -24.29
C ARG A 252 -9.58 -15.92 -24.44
N ALA A 253 -8.72 -16.35 -23.52
CA ALA A 253 -8.14 -17.69 -23.49
C ALA A 253 -9.11 -18.68 -22.85
#